data_AF-A0A249T3Q9-F1
#
_entry.id   AF-A0A249T3Q9-F1
#
_cell.length_a   1.000
_cell.length_b   1.000
_cell.length_c   1.000
_cell.angle_alpha   90.00
_cell.angle_beta   90.00
_cell.angle_gamma   90.00
#
_symmetry.space_group_name_H-M   'P 1'
#
loop_
_entity.id
_entity.type
_entity.pdbx_description
1 polymer ?
#
loop_
_entity_poly.entity_id
_entity_poly.type
_entity_poly.pdbx_seq_one_letter_code
_entity_poly.pdbx_strand_id
1 'polypeptide(L)'
;MIVLYRGEVAKVVVTVTEKTSIADAQYLFLFTNDLTGMSVAFIAANVSAYPIRYDEFLIDVDAYFSAGKDGFYTYRIFQQSSIVNLEPEATAGLVEVGKMKLVSEKGAIKEYNHNSQYKAYGQ
;
A
#
# COMPACT_ATOMS: atom_id res chain seq x y z
N MET A 1 -9.86 -1.46 3.56
CA MET A 1 -9.21 -2.05 2.36
C MET A 1 -8.19 -1.04 1.87
N ILE A 2 -6.93 -1.46 1.70
CA ILE A 2 -5.85 -0.61 1.17
C ILE A 2 -5.93 -0.58 -0.35
N VAL A 3 -5.68 0.57 -0.97
CA VAL A 3 -5.53 0.69 -2.42
C VAL A 3 -4.18 1.33 -2.70
N LEU A 4 -3.35 0.66 -3.50
CA LEU A 4 -2.04 1.15 -3.90
C LEU A 4 -2.04 1.37 -5.41
N TYR A 5 -1.57 2.53 -5.86
CA TYR A 5 -1.33 2.81 -7.28
C TYR A 5 0.16 2.71 -7.57
N ARG A 6 0.52 2.20 -8.74
CA ARG A 6 1.91 2.28 -9.22
C ARG A 6 2.30 3.73 -9.52
N GLY A 7 3.58 4.04 -9.42
CA GLY A 7 4.11 5.39 -9.65
C GLY A 7 3.96 6.35 -8.46
N GLU A 8 3.57 5.88 -7.27
CA GLU A 8 3.47 6.73 -6.07
C GLU A 8 4.09 6.10 -4.82
N VAL A 9 4.43 6.97 -3.87
CA VAL A 9 4.63 6.60 -2.47
C VAL A 9 3.29 6.76 -1.76
N ALA A 10 2.63 5.66 -1.48
CA ALA A 10 1.30 5.64 -0.89
C ALA A 10 1.34 5.85 0.62
N LYS A 11 0.37 6.60 1.14
CA LYS A 11 0.09 6.71 2.57
C LYS A 11 -0.92 5.65 2.98
N VAL A 12 -0.50 4.74 3.86
CA VAL A 12 -1.34 3.68 4.40
C VAL A 12 -1.64 3.97 5.86
N VAL A 13 -2.93 4.00 6.21
CA VAL A 13 -3.41 4.23 7.57
C VAL A 13 -4.09 2.97 8.10
N VAL A 14 -3.66 2.50 9.27
CA VAL A 14 -4.14 1.29 9.95
C VAL A 14 -4.12 1.50 11.48
N THR A 15 -4.49 0.50 12.29
CA THR A 15 -4.52 0.60 13.77
C THR A 15 -3.72 -0.51 14.46
N VAL A 16 -2.52 -0.79 13.94
CA VAL A 16 -1.64 -1.87 14.41
C VAL A 16 -1.16 -1.67 15.86
N THR A 17 -1.03 -0.42 16.33
CA THR A 17 -0.62 -0.12 17.70
C THR A 17 -1.64 -0.64 18.73
N GLU A 18 -2.93 -0.75 18.39
CA GLU A 18 -3.97 -1.27 19.30
C GLU A 18 -3.74 -2.73 19.72
N LYS A 19 -3.01 -3.49 18.89
CA LYS A 19 -2.69 -4.91 19.14
C LYS A 19 -1.21 -5.16 19.39
N THR A 20 -0.40 -4.11 19.38
CA THR A 20 1.04 -4.21 19.60
C THR A 20 1.32 -4.37 21.10
N SER A 21 2.19 -5.32 21.43
CA SER A 21 2.50 -5.69 22.81
C SER A 21 3.97 -5.48 23.19
N ILE A 22 4.82 -5.09 22.23
CA ILE A 22 6.25 -4.84 22.44
C ILE A 22 6.56 -3.34 22.35
N ALA A 23 7.55 -2.89 23.11
CA ALA A 23 8.08 -1.53 22.99
C ALA A 23 8.90 -1.37 21.69
N ASP A 24 8.94 -0.15 21.14
CA ASP A 24 9.72 0.22 19.96
C ASP A 24 9.50 -0.69 18.74
N ALA A 25 8.25 -1.17 18.57
CA ALA A 25 7.88 -2.11 17.53
C ALA A 25 8.18 -1.60 16.12
N GLN A 26 8.71 -2.49 15.30
CA GLN A 26 8.78 -2.39 13.84
C GLN A 26 7.72 -3.30 13.23
N TYR A 27 7.22 -2.94 12.05
CA TYR A 27 6.11 -3.65 11.42
C TYR A 27 6.55 -4.33 10.12
N LEU A 28 6.47 -5.66 10.09
CA LEU A 28 6.64 -6.46 8.88
C LEU A 28 5.32 -6.52 8.13
N PHE A 29 5.29 -5.93 6.95
CA PHE A 29 4.19 -6.09 6.01
C PHE A 29 4.45 -7.29 5.11
N LEU A 30 3.46 -8.16 4.97
CA LEU A 30 3.44 -9.28 4.05
C LEU A 30 2.18 -9.20 3.18
N PHE A 31 2.35 -9.03 1.89
CA PHE A 31 1.28 -8.99 0.91
C PHE A 31 1.36 -10.22 0.02
N THR A 32 0.33 -11.07 0.04
CA THR A 32 0.23 -12.25 -0.83
C THR A 32 -0.84 -12.01 -1.89
N ASN A 33 -0.48 -12.12 -3.17
CA ASN A 33 -1.43 -11.98 -4.27
C ASN A 33 -2.44 -13.13 -4.22
N ASP A 34 -3.74 -12.81 -4.24
CA ASP A 34 -4.79 -13.81 -4.06
C ASP A 34 -4.92 -14.77 -5.26
N LEU A 35 -4.42 -14.39 -6.43
CA LEU A 35 -4.49 -15.19 -7.66
C LEU A 35 -3.21 -15.99 -7.91
N THR A 36 -2.03 -15.38 -7.72
CA THR A 36 -0.75 -16.01 -8.05
C THR A 36 -0.04 -16.63 -6.84
N GLY A 37 -0.45 -16.30 -5.62
CA GLY A 37 0.24 -16.71 -4.39
C GLY A 37 1.61 -16.05 -4.16
N MET A 38 2.08 -15.22 -5.11
CA MET A 38 3.35 -14.51 -4.95
C MET A 38 3.25 -13.50 -3.81
N SER A 39 4.29 -13.44 -2.97
CA SER A 39 4.32 -12.58 -1.80
C SER A 39 5.37 -11.48 -1.93
N VAL A 40 5.06 -10.32 -1.36
CA VAL A 40 5.95 -9.16 -1.20
C VAL A 40 6.04 -8.86 0.28
N ALA A 41 7.25 -8.76 0.82
CA ALA A 41 7.49 -8.49 2.23
C ALA A 41 8.47 -7.33 2.41
N PHE A 42 8.18 -6.44 3.36
CA PHE A 42 9.07 -5.33 3.72
C PHE A 42 8.74 -4.83 5.12
N ILE A 43 9.69 -4.11 5.73
CA ILE A 43 9.51 -3.47 7.04
C ILE A 43 9.25 -1.99 6.83
N ALA A 44 8.28 -1.45 7.57
CA ALA A 44 8.00 -0.02 7.61
C ALA A 44 7.88 0.45 9.07
N ALA A 45 8.38 1.66 9.31
CA ALA A 45 8.21 2.36 10.57
C ALA A 45 6.93 3.20 10.54
N ASN A 46 6.25 3.30 11.67
CA ASN A 46 5.10 4.19 11.82
C ASN A 46 5.56 5.66 11.82
N VAL A 47 4.99 6.47 10.94
CA VAL A 47 5.26 7.91 10.79
C VAL A 47 4.11 8.79 11.26
N SER A 48 3.09 8.22 11.90
CA SER A 48 1.93 8.97 12.41
C SER A 48 2.33 10.04 13.43
N ALA A 49 1.63 11.18 13.38
CA ALA A 49 1.78 12.24 14.38
C ALA A 49 1.09 11.90 15.71
N TYR A 50 0.11 11.00 15.69
CA TYR A 50 -0.70 10.62 16.85
C TYR A 50 -0.91 9.09 16.92
N PRO A 51 0.14 8.31 17.26
CA PRO A 51 0.14 6.84 17.21
C PRO A 51 -0.88 6.16 18.12
N ILE A 52 -1.43 6.88 19.12
CA ILE A 52 -2.51 6.37 19.98
C ILE A 52 -3.84 6.21 19.21
N ARG A 53 -4.02 6.90 18.09
CA ARG A 53 -5.29 6.90 17.32
C ARG A 53 -5.21 6.17 15.99
N TYR A 54 -4.05 6.25 15.34
CA TYR A 54 -3.83 5.65 14.04
C TYR A 54 -2.33 5.47 13.82
N ASP A 55 -1.99 4.52 12.96
CA ASP A 55 -0.65 4.30 12.47
C ASP A 55 -0.60 4.66 10.99
N GLU A 56 0.40 5.45 10.59
CA GLU A 56 0.60 5.86 9.20
C GLU A 56 1.93 5.30 8.70
N PHE A 57 1.92 4.78 7.48
CA PHE A 57 3.08 4.19 6.83
C PHE A 57 3.22 4.75 5.42
N LEU A 58 4.46 4.98 5.00
CA LEU A 58 4.80 5.35 3.62
C LEU A 58 5.30 4.11 2.90
N ILE A 59 4.62 3.75 1.80
CA ILE A 59 4.95 2.59 0.99
C ILE A 59 5.32 3.06 -0.41
N ASP A 60 6.59 2.90 -0.79
CA ASP A 60 7.02 3.06 -2.17
C ASP A 60 6.51 1.88 -3.00
N VAL A 61 5.44 2.09 -3.76
CA VAL A 61 4.72 1.02 -4.44
C VAL A 61 5.59 0.38 -5.52
N ASP A 62 6.39 1.17 -6.24
CA ASP A 62 7.22 0.64 -7.33
C ASP A 62 8.45 -0.09 -6.79
N ALA A 63 9.04 0.39 -5.68
CA ALA A 63 10.14 -0.29 -5.03
C ALA A 63 9.77 -1.72 -4.59
N TYR A 64 8.56 -1.91 -4.04
CA TYR A 64 8.15 -3.20 -3.48
C TYR A 64 7.34 -4.08 -4.44
N PHE A 65 6.55 -3.49 -5.36
CA PHE A 65 5.63 -4.23 -6.23
C PHE A 65 6.02 -4.22 -7.71
N SER A 66 7.24 -3.81 -8.08
CA SER A 66 7.71 -3.82 -9.48
C SER A 66 7.47 -5.13 -10.22
N ALA A 67 7.74 -6.28 -9.58
CA ALA A 67 7.48 -7.62 -10.12
C ALA A 67 6.08 -8.17 -9.78
N GLY A 68 5.31 -7.49 -8.94
CA GLY A 68 3.96 -7.88 -8.54
C GLY A 68 2.96 -7.78 -9.70
N LYS A 69 1.91 -8.59 -9.66
CA LYS A 69 0.79 -8.50 -10.62
C LYS A 69 -0.33 -7.65 -10.03
N ASP A 70 -0.91 -6.76 -10.83
CA ASP A 70 -2.06 -5.97 -10.42
C ASP A 70 -3.23 -6.89 -10.01
N GLY A 71 -4.05 -6.44 -9.06
CA GLY A 71 -5.16 -7.23 -8.54
C GLY A 71 -5.26 -7.18 -7.02
N PHE A 72 -5.90 -8.20 -6.45
CA PHE A 72 -6.15 -8.29 -5.02
C PHE A 72 -5.05 -9.05 -4.29
N TYR A 73 -4.73 -8.54 -3.11
CA TYR A 73 -3.75 -9.10 -2.19
C TYR A 73 -4.40 -9.25 -0.81
N THR A 74 -4.06 -10.33 -0.12
CA THR A 74 -4.24 -10.43 1.32
C THR A 74 -2.99 -9.87 2.00
N TYR A 75 -3.17 -8.85 2.84
CA TYR A 75 -2.07 -8.31 3.64
C TYR A 75 -2.13 -8.84 5.06
N ARG A 76 -0.95 -9.04 5.64
CA ARG A 76 -0.71 -9.34 7.05
C ARG A 76 0.36 -8.41 7.57
N ILE A 77 0.16 -7.87 8.76
CA ILE A 77 1.14 -7.01 9.43
C ILE A 77 1.53 -7.68 10.74
N PHE A 78 2.83 -7.84 10.96
CA PHE A 78 3.39 -8.45 12.16
C PHE A 78 4.22 -7.43 12.94
N GLN A 79 4.18 -7.51 14.27
CA GLN A 79 5.07 -6.76 15.16
C GLN A 79 6.41 -7.50 15.33
N GLN A 80 7.51 -6.77 15.37
CA GLN A 80 8.83 -7.31 15.68
C GLN A 80 9.79 -6.22 16.20
N SER A 81 10.89 -6.62 16.82
CA SER A 81 11.96 -5.70 17.24
C SER A 81 13.04 -5.49 16.16
N SER A 82 13.11 -6.38 15.17
CA SER A 82 14.11 -6.33 14.11
C SER A 82 13.73 -5.35 13.01
N ILE A 83 14.73 -4.61 12.52
CA ILE A 83 14.62 -3.72 11.35
C ILE A 83 15.03 -4.39 10.03
N VAL A 84 15.42 -5.67 10.06
CA VAL A 84 15.89 -6.40 8.86
C VAL A 84 15.21 -7.76 8.64
N ASN A 85 14.51 -8.32 9.63
CA ASN A 85 13.91 -9.63 9.51
C ASN A 85 12.63 -9.60 8.64
N LEU A 86 12.66 -10.32 7.52
CA LEU A 86 11.52 -10.47 6.62
C LEU A 86 10.79 -11.81 6.77
N GLU A 87 11.21 -12.66 7.71
CA GLU A 87 10.59 -13.96 7.97
C GLU A 87 9.40 -13.81 8.95
N PRO A 88 8.15 -14.04 8.51
CA PRO A 88 6.96 -13.84 9.35
C PRO A 88 6.93 -14.75 10.58
N GLU A 89 7.43 -15.98 10.45
CA GLU A 89 7.48 -16.97 11.54
C GLU A 89 8.49 -16.59 12.65
N ALA A 90 9.42 -15.67 12.36
CA ALA A 90 10.40 -15.15 13.31
C ALA A 90 10.00 -13.79 13.91
N THR A 91 8.74 -13.38 13.76
CA THR A 91 8.20 -12.14 14.34
C THR A 91 7.61 -12.35 15.73
N ALA A 92 7.30 -11.26 16.44
CA ALA A 92 6.69 -11.32 17.76
C ALA A 92 5.17 -11.51 17.72
N GLY A 93 4.55 -11.53 16.53
CA GLY A 93 3.16 -11.90 16.34
C GLY A 93 2.42 -11.05 15.31
N LEU A 94 1.27 -11.57 14.86
CA LEU A 94 0.38 -10.92 13.91
C LEU A 94 -0.47 -9.85 14.59
N VAL A 95 -0.49 -8.63 14.05
CA VAL A 95 -1.28 -7.50 14.57
C VAL A 95 -2.42 -7.09 13.66
N GLU A 96 -2.30 -7.30 12.34
CA GLU A 96 -3.39 -6.98 11.42
C GLU A 96 -3.48 -7.91 10.21
N VAL A 97 -4.70 -8.12 9.71
CA VAL A 97 -4.99 -8.81 8.46
C VAL A 97 -6.06 -8.04 7.70
N GLY A 98 -5.91 -7.92 6.39
CA GLY A 98 -6.95 -7.34 5.56
C GLY A 98 -6.74 -7.56 4.07
N LYS A 99 -7.48 -6.78 3.27
CA LYS A 99 -7.42 -6.81 1.80
C LYS A 99 -6.79 -5.53 1.24
N MET A 100 -5.97 -5.72 0.23
CA MET A 100 -5.32 -4.68 -0.55
C MET A 100 -5.63 -4.87 -2.04
N LYS A 101 -5.74 -3.77 -2.79
CA LYS A 101 -5.81 -3.79 -4.26
C LYS A 101 -4.63 -3.02 -4.84
N LEU A 102 -3.81 -3.69 -5.63
CA LEU A 102 -2.78 -3.07 -6.44
C LEU A 102 -3.37 -2.68 -7.78
N VAL A 103 -3.30 -1.41 -8.12
CA VAL A 103 -3.79 -0.83 -9.35
C VAL A 103 -2.59 -0.33 -10.16
N SER A 104 -2.65 -0.52 -11.47
CA SER A 104 -1.74 0.12 -12.42
C SER A 104 -1.61 1.62 -12.17
N GLU A 105 -0.63 2.26 -12.81
CA GLU A 105 -0.45 3.70 -12.74
C GLU A 105 -1.79 4.42 -12.92
N LYS A 106 -2.01 5.45 -12.10
CA LYS A 106 -3.19 6.28 -12.19
C LYS A 106 -3.22 6.92 -13.57
N GLY A 107 -4.02 6.37 -14.47
CA GLY A 107 -4.09 6.84 -15.85
C GLY A 107 -4.35 8.35 -15.90
N ALA A 108 -3.58 9.07 -16.71
CA ALA A 108 -3.87 10.47 -17.00
C ALA A 108 -5.30 10.59 -17.53
N ILE A 109 -6.09 11.49 -16.96
CA ILE A 109 -7.41 11.82 -17.50
C ILE A 109 -7.18 12.39 -18.90
N LYS A 110 -7.57 11.68 -19.95
CA LYS A 110 -7.64 12.24 -21.30
C LYS A 110 -8.91 13.06 -21.38
N GLU A 111 -8.84 14.35 -21.06
CA GLU A 111 -9.95 15.27 -21.36
C GLU A 111 -10.12 15.40 -22.87
N TYR A 112 -11.33 15.15 -23.36
CA TYR A 112 -11.68 15.41 -24.75
C TYR A 112 -11.97 16.91 -24.92
N ASN A 113 -11.00 17.66 -25.45
CA ASN A 113 -11.20 19.05 -25.85
C ASN A 113 -11.68 19.13 -27.30
N HIS A 114 -12.98 19.35 -27.50
CA HIS A 114 -13.55 19.59 -28.83
C HIS A 114 -13.52 21.09 -29.14
N ASN A 115 -12.69 21.50 -30.10
CA ASN A 115 -12.72 22.86 -30.65
C ASN A 115 -13.72 22.93 -31.82
N SER A 116 -14.97 23.29 -31.55
CA SER A 116 -15.92 23.65 -32.62
C SER A 116 -15.58 25.03 -33.17
N GLN A 117 -15.05 25.12 -34.39
CA GLN A 117 -15.05 26.38 -35.13
C GLN A 117 -16.32 26.47 -35.98
N TYR A 118 -17.23 27.36 -35.61
CA TYR A 118 -18.40 27.70 -36.40
C TYR A 118 -17.95 28.44 -37.68
N LYS A 119 -18.31 27.92 -38.87
CA LYS A 119 -18.19 28.65 -40.15
C LYS A 119 -19.59 28.97 -40.66
N ALA A 120 -19.94 30.26 -40.67
CA ALA A 120 -21.08 30.76 -41.44
C ALA A 120 -20.65 31.07 -42.87
N TYR A 121 -21.41 30.57 -43.85
CA TYR A 121 -21.33 31.01 -45.24
C TYR A 121 -22.61 31.79 -45.53
N GLY A 122 -22.50 33.12 -45.60
CA GLY A 122 -23.58 34.03 -46.00
C GLY A 122 -23.51 34.34 -47.50
N GLN A 123 -24.69 34.44 -48.12
CA GLN A 123 -24.95 34.65 -49.56
C GLN A 123 -24.73 36.08 -50.02
#